data_AF-A0A381P385-F1
#
_entry.id   AF-A0A381P385-F1
#
_cell.length_a   1.000
_cell.length_b   1.000
_cell.length_c   1.000
_cell.angle_alpha   90.00
_cell.angle_beta   90.00
_cell.angle_gamma   90.00
#
_symmetry.space_group_name_H-M   'P 1'
#
loop_
_entity.id
_entity.type
_entity.pdbx_description
1 polymer ?
#
loop_
_entity_poly.entity_id
_entity_poly.type
_entity_poly.pdbx_seq_one_letter_code
_entity_poly.pdbx_strand_id
1 'polypeptide(L)' 'MQQASKFGIYLNANDNQVVRINSPYWIPEEPDWVFLTNEVNATLLNIREMAREKGLSKDPGTITWGTIPLKD' A
#
# COMPACT_ATOMS: atom_id res chain seq x y z
N MET A 1 15.98 7.92 17.38
CA MET A 1 15.80 6.70 16.58
C MET A 1 14.80 7.03 15.50
N GLN A 2 15.22 7.03 14.23
CA GLN A 2 14.32 7.34 13.12
C GLN A 2 13.29 6.21 13.05
N GLN A 3 12.08 6.47 13.52
CA GLN A 3 10.95 5.60 13.24
C GLN A 3 10.81 5.60 11.73
N ALA A 4 11.28 4.54 11.06
CA ALA A 4 11.22 4.41 9.61
C ALA A 4 9.80 4.80 9.21
N SER A 5 9.66 5.89 8.47
CA SER A 5 8.38 6.54 8.23
C SER A 5 7.42 5.47 7.70
N LYS A 6 6.46 5.03 8.52
CA LYS A 6 5.36 4.12 8.11
C LYS A 6 4.41 4.81 7.12
N PHE A 7 4.89 5.86 6.46
CA PHE A 7 4.24 6.63 5.44
C PHE A 7 4.70 6.09 4.10
N GLY A 8 3.74 5.84 3.24
CA GLY A 8 3.98 5.14 2.01
C GLY A 8 2.72 4.51 1.46
N ILE A 9 2.91 3.62 0.50
CA ILE A 9 1.86 2.82 -0.10
C ILE A 9 1.90 1.43 0.51
N TYR A 10 0.74 0.93 0.93
CA TYR A 10 0.55 -0.43 1.39
C TYR A 10 -0.39 -1.16 0.44
N LEU A 11 -0.10 -2.44 0.19
CA LEU A 11 -0.86 -3.31 -0.70
C LEU A 11 -1.54 -4.40 0.10
N ASN A 12 -2.84 -4.56 -0.11
CA ASN A 12 -3.59 -5.75 0.25
C ASN A 12 -3.78 -6.61 -1.00
N ALA A 13 -3.12 -7.77 -0.99
CA ALA A 13 -3.11 -8.71 -2.10
C ALA A 13 -4.39 -9.57 -2.20
N ASN A 14 -5.16 -9.67 -1.11
CA ASN A 14 -6.43 -10.39 -1.09
C ASN A 14 -7.49 -9.62 -1.87
N ASP A 15 -7.51 -8.28 -1.71
CA ASP A 15 -8.48 -7.40 -2.34
C ASP A 15 -7.95 -6.68 -3.60
N ASN A 16 -6.65 -6.83 -3.91
CA ASN A 16 -5.94 -6.04 -4.92
C ASN A 16 -6.17 -4.53 -4.74
N GLN A 17 -6.01 -4.07 -3.50
CA GLN A 17 -6.18 -2.66 -3.15
C GLN A 17 -4.90 -2.09 -2.56
N VAL A 18 -4.65 -0.82 -2.87
CA VAL A 18 -3.59 -0.04 -2.23
C VAL A 18 -4.15 1.15 -1.48
N VAL A 19 -3.50 1.48 -0.37
CA VAL A 19 -3.79 2.67 0.42
C VAL A 19 -2.55 3.52 0.58
N ARG A 20 -2.74 4.83 0.60
CA ARG A 20 -1.68 5.81 0.83
C ARG A 20 -1.73 6.29 2.27
N ILE A 21 -0.66 6.07 3.01
CA ILE A 21 -0.51 6.57 4.38
C ILE A 21 0.42 7.77 4.36
N ASN A 22 -0.13 8.94 4.64
CA ASN A 22 0.61 10.20 4.80
C ASN A 22 0.42 10.82 6.20
N SER A 23 -0.30 10.11 7.07
CA SER A 23 -0.69 10.56 8.41
C SER A 23 -0.67 9.37 9.38
N PRO A 24 -0.35 9.58 10.67
CA PRO A 24 -0.17 8.49 11.63
C PRO A 24 -1.48 7.96 12.25
N TYR A 25 -2.65 8.49 11.86
CA TYR A 25 -3.93 8.19 12.51
C TYR A 25 -4.42 6.75 12.30
N TRP A 26 -4.01 6.15 11.19
CA TRP A 26 -4.23 4.75 10.88
C TRP A 26 -3.02 4.23 10.10
N ILE A 27 -2.49 3.09 10.54
CA ILE A 27 -1.35 2.45 9.93
C ILE A 27 -1.78 1.00 9.63
N PRO A 28 -1.72 0.56 8.37
CA PRO A 28 -2.05 -0.81 8.00
C PRO A 28 -1.11 -1.81 8.67
N GLU A 29 -1.64 -2.98 9.02
CA GLU A 29 -0.89 -4.05 9.68
C GLU A 29 -0.78 -5.28 8.79
N GLU A 30 0.34 -6.00 8.93
CA GLU A 30 0.55 -7.31 8.32
C GLU A 30 -0.31 -8.37 9.03
N PRO A 31 -0.67 -9.48 8.35
CA PRO A 31 -0.24 -9.89 7.01
C PRO A 31 -1.09 -9.28 5.88
N ASP A 32 -2.23 -8.68 6.19
CA ASP A 32 -3.18 -8.22 5.18
C ASP A 32 -2.64 -7.06 4.35
N TRP A 33 -1.90 -6.16 4.97
CA TRP A 33 -1.33 -4.98 4.30
C TRP A 33 0.19 -5.01 4.32
N VAL A 34 0.79 -5.21 3.15
CA VAL A 34 2.23 -5.25 2.97
C VAL A 34 2.75 -3.90 2.50
N PHE A 35 3.82 -3.41 3.13
CA PHE A 35 4.46 -2.16 2.72
C PHE A 35 5.10 -2.29 1.33
N LEU A 36 4.70 -1.42 0.40
CA LEU A 36 5.17 -1.47 -0.98
C LEU A 36 6.32 -0.48 -1.24
N THR A 37 6.13 0.77 -0.83
CA THR A 37 7.09 1.87 -1.07
C THR A 37 6.85 3.04 -0.11
N ASN A 38 7.90 3.80 0.20
CA ASN A 38 7.82 5.09 0.93
C ASN A 38 7.45 6.27 0.01
N GLU A 39 7.41 6.07 -1.31
CA GLU A 39 6.99 7.09 -2.27
C GLU A 39 5.46 7.23 -2.24
N VAL A 40 4.97 8.12 -1.38
CA VAL A 40 3.53 8.36 -1.20
C VAL A 40 2.86 8.82 -2.49
N ASN A 41 3.55 9.51 -3.40
CA ASN A 41 2.99 10.02 -4.64
C ASN A 41 3.15 9.05 -5.82
N ALA A 42 3.53 7.80 -5.57
CA ALA A 42 3.62 6.78 -6.62
C ALA A 42 2.29 6.68 -7.40
N THR A 43 2.40 6.66 -8.73
CA THR A 43 1.25 6.48 -9.61
C THR A 43 0.74 5.04 -9.53
N LEU A 44 -0.52 4.82 -9.91
CA LEU A 44 -1.07 3.46 -9.95
C LEU A 44 -0.29 2.55 -10.91
N LEU A 45 0.21 3.10 -12.04
CA LEU A 45 1.04 2.33 -12.97
C LEU A 45 2.35 1.87 -12.29
N ASN A 46 3.06 2.77 -11.62
CA ASN A 46 4.29 2.44 -10.91
C ASN A 46 4.03 1.42 -9.79
N ILE A 47 2.92 1.57 -9.06
CA ILE A 47 2.50 0.65 -7.99
C ILE A 47 2.30 -0.76 -8.53
N ARG A 48 1.64 -0.91 -9.68
CA ARG A 48 1.39 -2.22 -10.30
C ARG A 48 2.68 -2.90 -10.74
N GLU A 49 3.60 -2.14 -11.32
CA GLU A 49 4.92 -2.67 -11.68
C GLU A 49 5.73 -3.07 -10.45
N MET A 50 5.75 -2.25 -9.39
CA MET A 50 6.42 -2.63 -8.13
C MET A 50 5.81 -3.88 -7.49
N ALA A 51 4.47 -4.01 -7.48
CA ALA A 51 3.79 -5.18 -6.94
C ALA A 51 4.12 -6.45 -7.75
N ARG A 52 4.25 -6.32 -9.07
CA ARG A 52 4.70 -7.39 -9.97
C ARG A 52 6.14 -7.80 -9.65
N GLU A 53 7.06 -6.85 -9.63
CA GLU A 53 8.49 -7.09 -9.39
C GLU A 53 8.76 -7.75 -8.03
N LYS A 54 8.00 -7.35 -7.00
CA LYS A 54 8.10 -7.91 -5.66
C LYS A 54 7.32 -9.20 -5.46
N GLY A 55 6.55 -9.66 -6.45
CA GLY A 55 5.71 -10.86 -6.35
C GLY A 55 4.57 -10.74 -5.32
N LEU A 56 4.13 -9.52 -5.02
CA LEU A 56 3.14 -9.24 -3.96
C LEU A 56 1.69 -9.29 -4.45
N SER A 57 1.44 -9.42 -5.76
CA SER A 57 0.11 -9.65 -6.32
C SER A 57 0.18 -10.62 -7.49
N LYS A 58 -0.81 -11.52 -7.58
CA LYS A 58 -0.97 -12.48 -8.69
C LYS A 58 -1.49 -11.82 -9.96
N ASP A 59 -2.24 -10.74 -9.82
CA ASP A 59 -2.77 -9.96 -10.94
C ASP A 59 -2.62 -8.45 -10.69
N PRO A 60 -1.38 -7.92 -10.82
CA PRO A 60 -1.12 -6.51 -10.57
C PRO A 60 -1.96 -5.57 -11.45
N GLY A 61 -2.42 -6.01 -12.62
CA GLY A 61 -3.23 -5.19 -13.53
C GLY A 61 -4.56 -4.72 -12.92
N THR A 62 -5.08 -5.47 -11.94
CA THR A 62 -6.35 -5.19 -11.28
C THR A 62 -6.22 -4.32 -10.03
N ILE A 63 -5.01 -3.96 -9.63
CA ILE A 63 -4.81 -3.16 -8.40
C ILE A 63 -5.51 -1.81 -8.54
N THR A 64 -6.30 -1.44 -7.54
CA THR A 64 -7.02 -0.17 -7.45
C THR A 64 -6.74 0.55 -6.13
N TRP A 65 -7.14 1.82 -6.02
CA TRP A 65 -7.08 2.54 -4.75
C TRP A 65 -8.21 2.08 -3.83
N GLY A 66 -7.84 1.66 -2.63
CA GLY A 66 -8.77 1.39 -1.53
C GLY A 66 -9.13 2.65 -0.74
N THR A 67 -9.97 2.46 0.27
CA THR A 67 -10.38 3.53 1.20
C THR A 67 -9.82 3.24 2.58
N ILE A 68 -9.31 4.27 3.27
CA ILE A 68 -8.89 4.16 4.67
C ILE A 68 -10.16 4.12 5.53
N PRO A 69 -10.30 3.15 6.45
CA PRO A 69 -11.45 3.10 7.34
C PRO A 69 -11.53 4.39 8.17
N LEU A 70 -12.72 5.00 8.21
CA LEU A 70 -13.00 6.08 9.14
C LEU A 70 -13.03 5.48 10.55
N LYS A 71 -12.27 6.06 11.48
CA LYS A 71 -12.51 5.80 12.91
C LYS A 71 -13.81 6.49 13.28
N ASP A 72 -14.79 5.72 13.74
CA ASP A 72 -15.93 6.22 14.52
C ASP A 72 -15.43 6.93 15.79
#